data_AF-A0AB35PN24-F1
#
_entry.id   AF-A0AB35PN24-F1
#
_cell.length_a   1.000
_cell.length_b   1.000
_cell.length_c   1.000
_cell.angle_alpha   90.00
_cell.angle_beta   90.00
_cell.angle_gamma   90.00
#
_symmetry.space_group_name_H-M   'P 1'
#
loop_
_entity.id
_entity.type
_entity.pdbx_description
1 polymer ?
#
loop_
_entity_poly.entity_id
_entity_poly.type
_entity_poly.pdbx_seq_one_letter_code
_entity_poly.pdbx_strand_id
1 'polypeptide(L)'
;TREIYTNPVLENFDGSFRGSAQGIEGSIRSPHLMDILNSITIYTDAHRGEYYWSGHQIMASPVGFSGPEFTFPLYGTMGNAAPQQRIVAQLGQGVYRTLSSTFYRRPFNIGINNQQLSVLDGTEFAYGTSSNLPSAVYRKSGTVDSLDEIPPQNNNVPPRQGFSHRLSHVSMFRSGFSNSSVSIIRAPMFSWIHRSAEFNNIIPSSQITQIPLTKSTNLGSG
;
A
#
# COMPACT_ATOMS: atom_id res chain seq x y z
N THR A 1 8.55 11.48 11.23
CA THR A 1 7.65 11.29 10.07
C THR A 1 8.21 10.34 9.03
N ARG A 2 9.27 9.55 9.31
CA ARG A 2 9.79 8.55 8.37
C ARG A 2 8.77 7.47 8.01
N GLU A 3 8.92 6.93 6.82
CA GLU A 3 8.16 5.78 6.33
C GLU A 3 9.04 4.53 6.29
N ILE A 4 8.43 3.37 6.55
CA ILE A 4 9.03 2.05 6.39
C ILE A 4 8.15 1.23 5.44
N TYR A 5 8.70 0.17 4.85
CA TYR A 5 8.05 -0.48 3.70
C TYR A 5 7.85 -1.97 3.94
N THR A 6 6.75 -2.50 3.41
CA THR A 6 6.55 -3.94 3.22
C THR A 6 6.15 -4.23 1.78
N ASN A 7 6.51 -5.41 1.28
CA ASN A 7 6.14 -5.87 -0.05
C ASN A 7 5.81 -7.37 -0.04
N PRO A 8 4.53 -7.73 0.17
CA PRO A 8 4.12 -9.12 0.32
C PRO A 8 4.55 -10.04 -0.83
N VAL A 9 4.54 -9.54 -2.08
CA VAL A 9 4.89 -10.33 -3.28
C VAL A 9 6.39 -10.60 -3.38
N LEU A 10 7.23 -9.77 -2.78
CA LEU A 10 8.69 -9.95 -2.82
C LEU A 10 9.21 -10.62 -1.55
N GLU A 11 8.65 -10.26 -0.39
CA GLU A 11 9.04 -10.80 0.92
C GLU A 11 8.60 -12.26 1.09
N ASN A 12 7.44 -12.63 0.54
CA ASN A 12 6.93 -14.00 0.59
C ASN A 12 7.27 -14.81 -0.68
N PHE A 13 8.32 -14.43 -1.41
CA PHE A 13 8.77 -15.16 -2.60
C PHE A 13 10.05 -15.93 -2.30
N ASP A 14 9.96 -17.27 -2.36
CA ASP A 14 11.10 -18.16 -2.08
C ASP A 14 12.24 -18.06 -3.12
N GLY A 15 11.97 -17.45 -4.27
CA GLY A 15 12.95 -17.27 -5.33
C GLY A 15 13.65 -15.90 -5.30
N SER A 16 14.40 -15.59 -6.35
CA SER A 16 15.03 -14.27 -6.50
C SER A 16 14.92 -13.78 -7.95
N PHE A 17 14.47 -12.54 -8.12
CA PHE A 17 14.50 -11.85 -9.41
C PHE A 17 15.88 -11.19 -9.59
N ARG A 18 16.69 -11.71 -10.51
CA ARG A 18 18.05 -11.18 -10.73
C ARG A 18 18.00 -9.74 -11.24
N GLY A 19 18.84 -8.87 -10.69
CA GLY A 19 18.98 -7.49 -11.13
C GLY A 19 17.78 -6.58 -10.83
N SER A 20 16.81 -7.02 -10.03
CA SER A 20 15.60 -6.23 -9.76
C SER A 20 15.77 -5.22 -8.63
N ALA A 21 16.79 -5.34 -7.77
CA ALA A 21 16.94 -4.55 -6.55
C ALA A 21 16.84 -3.04 -6.79
N GLN A 22 17.55 -2.51 -7.78
CA GLN A 22 17.51 -1.08 -8.11
C GLN A 22 16.12 -0.64 -8.62
N GLY A 23 15.43 -1.49 -9.38
CA GLY A 23 14.07 -1.20 -9.84
C GLY A 23 13.03 -1.28 -8.73
N ILE A 24 13.25 -2.14 -7.73
CA ILE A 24 12.41 -2.23 -6.52
C ILE A 24 12.61 -0.96 -5.68
N GLU A 25 13.85 -0.55 -5.41
CA GLU A 25 14.13 0.67 -4.66
C GLU A 25 13.58 1.91 -5.38
N GLY A 26 13.75 1.99 -6.71
CA GLY A 26 13.18 3.05 -7.53
C GLY A 26 11.64 3.08 -7.60
N SER A 27 10.95 2.08 -7.05
CA SER A 27 9.49 2.09 -6.92
C SER A 27 8.99 2.76 -5.64
N ILE A 28 9.87 3.01 -4.67
CA ILE A 28 9.58 3.80 -3.47
C ILE A 28 9.50 5.28 -3.87
N ARG A 29 8.55 6.02 -3.28
CA ARG A 29 8.42 7.45 -3.57
C ARG A 29 9.62 8.22 -3.03
N SER A 30 10.10 9.18 -3.83
CA SER A 30 11.15 10.12 -3.42
C SER A 30 10.68 11.02 -2.26
N PRO A 31 11.60 11.67 -1.51
CA PRO A 31 11.26 12.54 -0.39
C PRO A 31 10.17 13.56 -0.72
N HIS A 32 9.21 13.73 0.19
CA HIS A 32 8.00 14.51 -0.02
C HIS A 32 7.50 15.14 1.28
N LEU A 33 6.58 16.10 1.17
CA LEU A 33 5.77 16.54 2.31
C LEU A 33 4.83 15.41 2.75
N MET A 34 4.65 15.24 4.04
CA MET A 34 3.71 14.29 4.61
C MET A 34 2.31 14.55 4.05
N ASP A 35 1.66 13.47 3.65
CA ASP A 35 0.29 13.44 3.16
C ASP A 35 -0.53 12.40 3.94
N ILE A 36 -1.84 12.44 3.71
CA ILE A 36 -2.83 11.56 4.32
C ILE A 36 -3.47 10.74 3.21
N LEU A 37 -3.31 9.42 3.26
CA LEU A 37 -3.89 8.51 2.29
C LEU A 37 -5.42 8.47 2.43
N ASN A 38 -6.14 8.94 1.42
CA ASN A 38 -7.60 8.98 1.43
C ASN A 38 -8.20 7.70 0.86
N SER A 39 -7.73 7.27 -0.32
CA SER A 39 -8.24 6.07 -0.98
C SER A 39 -7.28 5.48 -1.99
N ILE A 40 -7.51 4.19 -2.29
CA ILE A 40 -6.81 3.41 -3.31
C ILE A 40 -7.88 2.85 -4.25
N THR A 41 -7.81 3.17 -5.53
CA THR A 41 -8.66 2.55 -6.55
C THR A 41 -7.88 1.46 -7.27
N ILE A 42 -8.28 0.20 -7.09
CA ILE A 42 -7.58 -0.99 -7.57
C ILE A 42 -8.18 -1.48 -8.88
N TYR A 43 -7.32 -1.75 -9.87
CA TYR A 43 -7.67 -2.32 -11.16
C TYR A 43 -7.28 -3.80 -11.21
N THR A 44 -8.17 -4.61 -11.79
CA THR A 44 -8.01 -6.05 -11.87
C THR A 44 -7.76 -6.48 -13.31
N ASP A 45 -6.69 -7.24 -13.52
CA ASP A 45 -6.44 -7.96 -14.78
C ASP A 45 -6.56 -9.46 -14.53
N ALA A 46 -6.58 -10.26 -15.58
CA ALA A 46 -6.67 -11.71 -15.48
C ALA A 46 -5.80 -12.40 -16.52
N HIS A 47 -5.24 -13.55 -16.13
CA HIS A 47 -4.55 -14.43 -17.06
C HIS A 47 -4.91 -15.88 -16.77
N ARG A 48 -5.53 -16.55 -17.75
CA ARG A 48 -6.01 -17.94 -17.65
C ARG A 48 -6.93 -18.21 -16.45
N GLY A 49 -7.85 -17.27 -16.18
CA GLY A 49 -8.81 -17.37 -15.08
C GLY A 49 -8.27 -16.87 -13.73
N GLU A 50 -6.97 -16.56 -13.64
CA GLU A 50 -6.36 -16.02 -12.43
C GLU A 50 -6.48 -14.49 -12.43
N TYR A 51 -7.33 -13.96 -11.56
CA TYR A 51 -7.56 -12.52 -11.40
C TYR A 51 -6.59 -11.93 -10.39
N TYR A 52 -6.00 -10.78 -10.70
CA TYR A 52 -4.99 -10.17 -9.86
C TYR A 52 -5.00 -8.64 -9.90
N TRP A 53 -4.40 -8.04 -8.86
CA TRP A 53 -4.15 -6.61 -8.76
C TRP A 53 -3.12 -6.21 -9.83
N SER A 54 -3.59 -5.58 -10.91
CA SER A 54 -2.74 -5.19 -12.05
C SER A 54 -2.16 -3.79 -11.92
N GLY A 55 -2.87 -2.90 -11.23
CA GLY A 55 -2.49 -1.52 -10.99
C GLY A 55 -3.46 -0.82 -10.05
N HIS A 56 -3.14 0.39 -9.63
CA HIS A 56 -4.02 1.21 -8.80
C HIS A 56 -3.71 2.70 -8.94
N GLN A 57 -4.65 3.53 -8.48
CA GLN A 57 -4.50 4.97 -8.35
C GLN A 57 -4.67 5.39 -6.90
N ILE A 58 -3.82 6.32 -6.44
CA ILE A 58 -3.83 6.85 -5.08
C ILE A 58 -4.42 8.26 -5.05
N MET A 59 -5.27 8.51 -4.07
CA MET A 59 -5.72 9.85 -3.69
C MET A 59 -5.29 10.16 -2.27
N ALA A 60 -4.75 11.36 -2.06
CA ALA A 60 -4.25 11.82 -0.78
C ALA A 60 -4.57 13.29 -0.53
N SER A 61 -4.49 13.71 0.73
CA SER A 61 -4.66 15.10 1.15
C SER A 61 -3.43 15.60 1.91
N PRO A 62 -3.14 16.92 1.90
CA PRO A 62 -2.14 17.51 2.78
C PRO A 62 -2.47 17.28 4.27
N VAL A 63 -1.46 17.40 5.13
CA VAL A 63 -1.62 17.37 6.61
C VAL A 63 -2.74 18.30 7.05
N GLY A 64 -3.63 17.79 7.89
CA GLY A 64 -4.79 18.51 8.43
C GLY A 64 -5.91 18.76 7.42
N PHE A 65 -5.88 18.08 6.26
CA PHE A 65 -6.82 18.33 5.16
C PHE A 65 -6.89 19.81 4.77
N SER A 66 -5.76 20.51 4.90
CA SER A 66 -5.65 21.96 4.74
C SER A 66 -5.58 22.43 3.29
N GLY A 67 -5.70 21.51 2.34
CA GLY A 67 -5.73 21.77 0.91
C GLY A 67 -6.56 20.71 0.17
N PRO A 68 -6.78 20.90 -1.14
CA PRO A 68 -7.57 19.96 -1.93
C PRO A 68 -6.93 18.57 -1.96
N GLU A 69 -7.77 17.54 -2.09
CA GLU A 69 -7.31 16.20 -2.43
C GLU A 69 -6.59 16.23 -3.78
N PHE A 70 -5.49 15.48 -3.87
CA PHE A 70 -4.71 15.31 -5.10
C PHE A 70 -4.58 13.83 -5.44
N THR A 71 -4.34 13.57 -6.72
CA THR A 71 -4.28 12.23 -7.29
C THR A 71 -2.88 11.95 -7.83
N PHE A 72 -2.31 10.81 -7.48
CA PHE A 72 -1.05 10.35 -8.05
C PHE A 72 -1.25 9.72 -9.43
N PRO A 73 -0.21 9.70 -10.29
CA PRO A 73 -0.23 8.89 -11.50
C PRO A 73 -0.58 7.42 -11.22
N LEU A 74 -1.07 6.73 -12.25
CA LEU A 74 -1.38 5.30 -12.18
C LEU A 74 -0.12 4.48 -11.85
N TYR A 75 -0.21 3.65 -10.81
CA TYR A 75 0.77 2.59 -10.53
C TYR A 75 0.34 1.30 -11.22
N GLY A 76 1.29 0.56 -11.81
CA GLY A 76 0.98 -0.67 -12.54
C GLY A 76 0.28 -0.41 -13.88
N THR A 77 -0.68 -1.27 -14.24
CA THR A 77 -1.46 -1.20 -15.48
C THR A 77 -2.96 -1.25 -15.20
N MET A 78 -3.75 -0.48 -15.94
CA MET A 78 -5.20 -0.43 -15.81
C MET A 78 -5.84 -1.66 -16.46
N GLY A 79 -6.02 -2.72 -15.68
CA GLY A 79 -6.75 -3.92 -16.09
C GLY A 79 -8.26 -3.69 -16.05
N ASN A 80 -8.99 -4.44 -16.88
CA ASN A 80 -10.44 -4.36 -17.01
C ASN A 80 -11.12 -5.75 -16.90
N ALA A 81 -10.42 -6.75 -16.37
CA ALA A 81 -10.96 -8.10 -16.21
C ALA A 81 -12.08 -8.17 -15.17
N ALA A 82 -12.12 -7.21 -14.25
CA ALA A 82 -13.24 -6.96 -13.32
C ALA A 82 -13.42 -5.45 -13.09
N PRO A 83 -14.58 -4.99 -12.59
CA PRO A 83 -14.78 -3.59 -12.23
C PRO A 83 -13.70 -3.09 -11.27
N GLN A 84 -13.29 -1.83 -11.43
CA GLN A 84 -12.38 -1.18 -10.48
C GLN A 84 -13.01 -1.13 -9.08
N GLN A 85 -12.19 -1.31 -8.05
CA GLN A 85 -12.65 -1.29 -6.66
C GLN A 85 -11.97 -0.15 -5.90
N ARG A 86 -12.78 0.79 -5.39
CA ARG A 86 -12.27 1.88 -4.54
C ARG A 86 -12.27 1.45 -3.08
N ILE A 87 -11.09 1.45 -2.47
CA ILE A 87 -10.85 1.21 -1.05
C ILE A 87 -10.67 2.57 -0.37
N VAL A 88 -11.56 2.94 0.54
CA VAL A 88 -11.41 4.16 1.34
C VAL A 88 -10.45 3.86 2.49
N ALA A 89 -9.27 4.47 2.49
CA ALA A 89 -8.24 4.21 3.49
C ALA A 89 -8.44 5.04 4.76
N GLN A 90 -8.96 6.27 4.62
CA GLN A 90 -9.14 7.22 5.71
C GLN A 90 -10.47 7.02 6.45
N LEU A 91 -10.67 5.84 7.03
CA LEU A 91 -11.74 5.55 7.98
C LEU A 91 -11.14 5.31 9.37
N GLY A 92 -11.81 5.81 10.42
CA GLY A 92 -11.28 5.73 11.79
C GLY A 92 -9.92 6.42 11.91
N GLN A 93 -8.91 5.68 12.33
CA GLN A 93 -7.52 6.14 12.43
C GLN A 93 -6.68 5.73 11.21
N GLY A 94 -7.31 5.40 10.08
CA GLY A 94 -6.67 4.89 8.86
C GLY A 94 -6.44 3.38 8.88
N VAL A 95 -5.95 2.84 7.76
CA VAL A 95 -5.57 1.42 7.66
C VAL A 95 -4.33 1.16 8.50
N TYR A 96 -4.39 0.19 9.41
CA TYR A 96 -3.27 -0.19 10.29
C TYR A 96 -2.64 -1.54 9.93
N ARG A 97 -3.34 -2.34 9.12
CA ARG A 97 -2.94 -3.71 8.77
C ARG A 97 -3.44 -4.08 7.38
N THR A 98 -2.59 -4.78 6.64
CA THR A 98 -2.96 -5.48 5.41
C THR A 98 -2.77 -6.98 5.59
N LEU A 99 -3.78 -7.77 5.21
CA LEU A 99 -3.64 -9.22 5.08
C LEU A 99 -3.71 -9.58 3.60
N SER A 100 -2.55 -9.84 3.01
CA SER A 100 -2.40 -10.02 1.56
C SER A 100 -2.37 -11.50 1.18
N SER A 101 -3.01 -11.80 0.05
CA SER A 101 -2.96 -13.10 -0.62
C SER A 101 -2.04 -13.00 -1.82
N THR A 102 -0.87 -13.63 -1.72
CA THR A 102 0.13 -13.68 -2.79
C THR A 102 -0.16 -14.85 -3.74
N PHE A 103 -0.01 -14.61 -5.05
CA PHE A 103 -0.20 -15.62 -6.07
C PHE A 103 1.05 -15.76 -6.94
N TYR A 104 1.64 -16.96 -6.92
CA TYR A 104 2.81 -17.31 -7.71
C TYR A 104 2.48 -18.43 -8.69
N ARG A 105 2.36 -18.07 -9.97
CA ARG A 105 2.19 -19.05 -11.05
C ARG A 105 3.54 -19.39 -11.65
N ARG A 106 3.94 -20.66 -11.61
CA ARG A 106 5.21 -21.16 -12.16
C ARG A 106 4.96 -22.38 -13.06
N PRO A 107 4.42 -22.18 -14.28
CA PRO A 107 4.12 -23.30 -15.18
C PRO A 107 5.41 -23.94 -15.71
N PHE A 108 5.37 -25.25 -16.00
CA PHE A 108 6.50 -25.97 -16.60
C PHE A 108 6.90 -25.41 -17.98
N ASN A 109 5.91 -25.15 -18.84
CA ASN A 109 6.13 -24.59 -20.17
C ASN A 109 5.68 -23.13 -20.20
N ILE A 110 6.62 -22.19 -20.12
CA ILE A 110 6.33 -20.75 -20.03
C ILE A 110 6.22 -20.17 -21.45
N GLY A 111 5.28 -19.26 -21.64
CA GLY A 111 5.15 -18.46 -22.85
C GLY A 111 4.20 -17.29 -22.64
N ILE A 112 3.99 -16.44 -23.65
CA ILE A 112 3.07 -15.29 -23.54
C ILE A 112 1.64 -15.77 -23.22
N ASN A 113 1.22 -16.90 -23.79
CA ASN A 113 -0.09 -17.51 -23.49
C ASN A 113 -0.08 -18.38 -22.22
N ASN A 114 1.07 -18.50 -21.54
CA ASN A 114 1.25 -19.30 -20.33
C ASN A 114 2.27 -18.68 -19.36
N GLN A 115 2.04 -17.43 -18.98
CA GLN A 115 2.95 -16.62 -18.18
C GLN A 115 3.20 -17.14 -16.76
N GLN A 116 4.39 -16.82 -16.25
CA GLN A 116 4.64 -16.74 -14.82
C GLN A 116 3.99 -15.48 -14.25
N LEU A 117 3.38 -15.59 -13.06
CA LEU A 117 2.74 -14.49 -12.36
C LEU A 117 3.32 -14.36 -10.95
N SER A 118 3.67 -13.16 -10.51
CA SER A 118 4.06 -12.84 -9.13
C SER A 118 3.30 -11.59 -8.73
N VAL A 119 2.15 -11.78 -8.08
CA VAL A 119 1.10 -10.77 -7.95
C VAL A 119 0.32 -10.94 -6.65
N LEU A 120 -0.56 -9.98 -6.32
CA LEU A 120 -1.61 -10.15 -5.32
C LEU A 120 -2.94 -10.48 -5.99
N ASP A 121 -3.63 -11.52 -5.51
CA ASP A 121 -4.98 -11.89 -5.96
C ASP A 121 -6.07 -11.53 -4.92
N GLY A 122 -5.66 -10.98 -3.78
CA GLY A 122 -6.54 -10.38 -2.78
C GLY A 122 -5.78 -9.66 -1.68
N THR A 123 -6.43 -8.71 -1.02
CA THR A 123 -5.91 -8.07 0.21
C THR A 123 -7.07 -7.54 1.05
N GLU A 124 -7.02 -7.81 2.36
CA GLU A 124 -7.87 -7.15 3.35
C GLU A 124 -7.15 -5.94 3.95
N PHE A 125 -7.88 -4.83 4.09
CA PHE A 125 -7.43 -3.58 4.69
C PHE A 125 -8.20 -3.33 5.98
N ALA A 126 -7.56 -3.54 7.13
CA ALA A 126 -8.18 -3.39 8.44
C ALA A 126 -7.89 -2.00 9.04
N TYR A 127 -8.89 -1.42 9.70
CA TYR A 127 -8.87 -0.04 10.17
C TYR A 127 -8.53 0.08 11.65
N GLY A 128 -7.67 1.06 11.98
CA GLY A 128 -7.40 1.45 13.35
C GLY A 128 -8.61 2.17 13.93
N THR A 129 -9.07 1.79 15.12
CA THR A 129 -10.26 2.37 15.74
C THR A 129 -10.30 2.06 17.23
N SER A 130 -10.90 2.96 18.02
CA SER A 130 -11.20 2.71 19.43
C SER A 130 -12.32 1.69 19.62
N SER A 131 -13.18 1.50 18.61
CA SER A 131 -14.32 0.58 18.63
C SER A 131 -14.10 -0.59 17.68
N ASN A 132 -14.88 -0.69 16.60
CA ASN A 132 -14.74 -1.68 15.54
C ASN A 132 -15.19 -1.05 14.21
N LEU A 133 -14.52 -1.40 13.11
CA LEU A 133 -14.88 -1.02 11.76
C LEU A 133 -14.70 -2.25 10.87
N PRO A 134 -15.67 -2.56 9.97
CA PRO A 134 -15.48 -3.64 9.02
C PRO A 134 -14.30 -3.32 8.10
N SER A 135 -13.43 -4.30 7.88
CA SER A 135 -12.33 -4.19 6.92
C SER A 135 -12.87 -4.02 5.50
N ALA A 136 -12.11 -3.33 4.65
CA ALA A 136 -12.34 -3.35 3.21
C ALA A 136 -11.56 -4.51 2.59
N VAL A 137 -12.20 -5.31 1.73
CA VAL A 137 -11.59 -6.50 1.15
C VAL A 137 -11.53 -6.37 -0.36
N TYR A 138 -10.33 -6.30 -0.93
CA TYR A 138 -10.11 -6.49 -2.35
C TYR A 138 -10.11 -7.99 -2.65
N ARG A 139 -11.20 -8.48 -3.25
CA ARG A 139 -11.46 -9.89 -3.62
C ARG A 139 -11.50 -10.88 -2.44
N LYS A 140 -10.41 -11.06 -1.71
CA LYS A 140 -10.28 -11.97 -0.55
C LYS A 140 -9.19 -11.50 0.41
N SER A 141 -9.25 -11.97 1.65
CA SER A 141 -8.14 -11.85 2.60
C SER A 141 -7.03 -12.87 2.30
N GLY A 142 -5.90 -12.76 2.99
CA GLY A 142 -4.78 -13.69 2.88
C GLY A 142 -4.05 -13.87 4.20
N THR A 143 -2.85 -14.47 4.14
CA THR A 143 -2.06 -14.83 5.34
C THR A 143 -0.71 -14.13 5.40
N VAL A 144 -0.33 -13.35 4.37
CA VAL A 144 0.86 -12.51 4.46
C VAL A 144 0.46 -11.23 5.19
N ASP A 145 0.79 -11.19 6.47
CA ASP A 145 0.27 -10.21 7.41
C ASP A 145 1.29 -9.13 7.71
N SER A 146 0.91 -7.87 7.50
CA SER A 146 1.78 -6.75 7.84
C SER A 146 2.07 -6.64 9.34
N LEU A 147 1.27 -7.24 10.23
CA LEU A 147 1.55 -7.19 11.68
C LEU A 147 2.77 -8.01 12.11
N ASP A 148 3.20 -8.98 11.30
CA ASP A 148 4.41 -9.74 11.59
C ASP A 148 5.66 -8.85 11.47
N GLU A 149 5.66 -7.94 10.50
CA GLU A 149 6.74 -6.99 10.24
C GLU A 149 6.54 -5.63 10.95
N ILE A 150 5.28 -5.23 11.13
CA ILE A 150 4.86 -3.96 11.72
C ILE A 150 3.99 -4.21 12.97
N PRO A 151 4.60 -4.68 14.08
CA PRO A 151 3.84 -5.11 15.24
C PRO A 151 3.17 -3.93 15.99
N PRO A 152 2.14 -4.20 16.81
CA PRO A 152 1.55 -3.19 17.69
C PRO A 152 2.57 -2.62 18.68
N GLN A 153 2.42 -1.33 19.02
CA GLN A 153 3.20 -0.71 20.10
C GLN A 153 2.65 -1.05 21.50
N ASN A 154 1.39 -1.50 21.59
CA ASN A 154 0.76 -1.93 22.83
C ASN A 154 -0.03 -3.22 22.62
N ASN A 155 0.47 -4.34 23.15
CA ASN A 155 -0.15 -5.66 23.04
C ASN A 155 -1.19 -5.96 24.14
N ASN A 156 -1.41 -5.04 25.09
CA ASN A 156 -2.42 -5.19 26.14
C ASN A 156 -3.84 -4.82 25.65
N VAL A 157 -3.96 -4.33 24.42
CA VAL A 157 -5.21 -3.98 23.76
C VAL A 157 -5.27 -4.65 22.39
N PRO A 158 -6.46 -4.80 21.77
CA PRO A 158 -6.54 -5.33 20.42
C PRO A 158 -5.66 -4.54 19.43
N PRO A 159 -5.06 -5.19 18.41
CA PRO A 159 -4.15 -4.52 17.48
C PRO A 159 -4.71 -3.24 16.82
N ARG A 160 -6.02 -3.20 16.52
CA ARG A 160 -6.70 -2.01 15.98
C ARG A 160 -6.66 -0.76 16.88
N GLN A 161 -6.38 -0.94 18.18
CA GLN A 161 -6.16 0.16 19.15
C GLN A 161 -4.66 0.35 19.44
N GLY A 162 -3.93 -0.77 19.52
CA GLY A 162 -2.52 -0.83 19.90
C GLY A 162 -1.52 -0.70 18.76
N PHE A 163 -1.96 -0.51 17.51
CA PHE A 163 -1.10 -0.42 16.33
C PHE A 163 0.00 0.64 16.49
N SER A 164 1.15 0.44 15.83
CA SER A 164 2.28 1.38 15.84
C SER A 164 2.32 2.28 14.61
N HIS A 165 1.78 1.82 13.48
CA HIS A 165 1.85 2.51 12.18
C HIS A 165 0.50 2.54 11.46
N ARG A 166 0.38 3.48 10.53
CA ARG A 166 -0.73 3.61 9.58
C ARG A 166 -0.18 3.54 8.16
N LEU A 167 -0.96 2.97 7.25
CA LEU A 167 -0.67 2.98 5.82
C LEU A 167 -0.71 4.42 5.30
N SER A 168 0.40 4.89 4.74
CA SER A 168 0.56 6.25 4.22
C SER A 168 0.58 6.33 2.70
N HIS A 169 1.01 5.27 2.01
CA HIS A 169 1.02 5.20 0.56
C HIS A 169 1.04 3.76 0.08
N VAL A 170 0.64 3.53 -1.17
CA VAL A 170 0.92 2.29 -1.89
C VAL A 170 1.48 2.67 -3.25
N SER A 171 2.71 2.24 -3.54
CA SER A 171 3.28 2.31 -4.89
C SER A 171 3.37 0.89 -5.48
N MET A 172 4.11 0.69 -6.57
CA MET A 172 4.21 -0.65 -7.17
C MET A 172 5.54 -0.86 -7.88
N PHE A 173 6.26 -1.89 -7.45
CA PHE A 173 7.26 -2.51 -8.32
C PHE A 173 6.53 -3.33 -9.39
N ARG A 174 6.87 -3.07 -10.66
CA ARG A 174 6.25 -3.75 -11.81
C ARG A 174 7.31 -4.21 -12.79
N SER A 175 7.06 -5.38 -13.38
CA SER A 175 7.82 -5.88 -14.51
C SER A 175 6.90 -6.67 -15.44
N GLY A 176 7.19 -6.61 -16.74
CA GLY A 176 6.41 -7.27 -17.78
C GLY A 176 5.05 -6.63 -18.09
N PHE A 177 4.61 -6.87 -19.32
CA PHE A 177 3.32 -6.46 -19.88
C PHE A 177 2.53 -7.70 -20.28
N SER A 178 1.23 -7.72 -19.97
CA SER A 178 0.37 -8.90 -20.13
C SER A 178 0.29 -9.39 -21.58
N ASN A 179 0.51 -8.52 -22.57
CA ASN A 179 0.42 -8.86 -24.00
C ASN A 179 1.72 -9.36 -24.65
N SER A 180 2.88 -9.24 -23.97
CA SER A 180 4.19 -9.40 -24.63
C SER A 180 5.26 -10.03 -23.75
N SER A 181 5.02 -10.18 -22.45
CA SER A 181 5.98 -10.75 -21.51
C SER A 181 5.63 -12.18 -21.15
N VAL A 182 6.64 -12.97 -20.83
CA VAL A 182 6.48 -14.35 -20.32
C VAL A 182 6.41 -14.41 -18.80
N SER A 183 6.77 -13.32 -18.12
CA SER A 183 6.72 -13.18 -16.66
C SER A 183 6.15 -11.81 -16.31
N ILE A 184 5.19 -11.80 -15.39
CA ILE A 184 4.50 -10.60 -14.91
C ILE A 184 4.76 -10.46 -13.41
N ILE A 185 5.24 -9.28 -13.02
CA ILE A 185 5.37 -8.88 -11.62
C ILE A 185 4.47 -7.66 -11.40
N ARG A 186 3.59 -7.76 -10.41
CA ARG A 186 2.82 -6.65 -9.86
C ARG A 186 2.92 -6.76 -8.34
N ALA A 187 3.87 -6.02 -7.79
CA ALA A 187 4.25 -6.10 -6.39
C ALA A 187 3.97 -4.75 -5.72
N PRO A 188 2.74 -4.52 -5.21
CA PRO A 188 2.42 -3.32 -4.43
C PRO A 188 3.41 -3.15 -3.28
N MET A 189 3.93 -1.93 -3.15
CA MET A 189 4.84 -1.54 -2.08
C MET A 189 4.04 -0.71 -1.08
N PHE A 190 3.85 -1.24 0.12
CA PHE A 190 3.08 -0.57 1.17
C PHE A 190 4.02 0.31 1.99
N SER A 191 3.67 1.59 2.13
CA SER A 191 4.41 2.56 2.93
C SER A 191 3.70 2.78 4.27
N TRP A 192 4.44 2.72 5.37
CA TRP A 192 3.93 2.76 6.72
C TRP A 192 4.53 3.93 7.49
N ILE A 193 3.68 4.86 7.91
CA ILE A 193 4.08 5.99 8.75
C ILE A 193 3.77 5.68 10.22
N HIS A 194 4.69 6.02 11.12
CA HIS A 194 4.47 5.85 12.55
C HIS A 194 3.27 6.69 13.02
N ARG A 195 2.44 6.16 13.91
CA ARG A 195 1.18 6.80 14.31
C ARG A 195 1.35 8.14 15.03
N SER A 196 2.51 8.40 15.64
CA SER A 196 2.85 9.72 16.20
C SER A 196 2.92 10.83 15.16
N ALA A 197 3.00 10.49 13.87
CA ALA A 197 2.72 11.43 12.79
C ALA A 197 1.19 11.64 12.70
N GLU A 198 0.69 12.46 13.61
CA GLU A 198 -0.72 12.81 13.72
C GLU A 198 -1.24 13.46 12.43
N PHE A 199 -2.53 13.25 12.11
CA PHE A 199 -3.16 13.86 10.93
C PHE A 199 -3.11 15.39 10.96
N ASN A 200 -3.17 15.98 12.16
CA ASN A 200 -3.17 17.42 12.38
C ASN A 200 -1.90 17.87 13.12
N ASN A 201 -1.59 19.17 13.06
CA ASN A 201 -0.57 19.80 13.90
C ASN A 201 -1.27 20.50 15.06
N ILE A 202 -1.44 19.79 16.18
CA ILE A 202 -2.14 20.28 17.37
C ILE A 202 -1.12 20.76 18.39
N ILE A 203 -1.27 22.00 18.88
CA ILE A 203 -0.42 22.59 19.93
C ILE A 203 -1.20 22.63 21.25
N PRO A 204 -1.08 21.60 22.11
CA PRO A 204 -1.65 21.63 23.46
C PRO A 204 -0.94 22.65 24.36
N SER A 205 -1.61 23.09 25.42
CA SER A 205 -1.14 24.17 26.31
C SER A 205 -0.08 23.74 27.33
N SER A 206 0.01 22.45 27.66
CA SER A 206 0.79 21.95 28.81
C SER A 206 2.10 21.23 28.44
N GLN A 207 2.55 21.34 27.19
CA GLN A 207 3.80 20.70 26.74
C GLN A 207 4.44 21.42 25.56
N ILE A 208 5.75 21.27 25.42
CA ILE A 208 6.50 21.75 24.25
C ILE A 208 6.20 20.80 23.08
N THR A 209 5.53 21.31 22.05
CA THR A 209 5.13 20.51 20.90
C THR A 209 6.13 20.64 19.77
N GLN A 210 6.63 19.52 19.25
CA GLN A 210 7.52 19.49 18.10
C GLN A 210 6.74 19.12 16.84
N ILE A 211 6.76 20.01 15.84
CA ILE A 211 6.15 19.80 14.53
C ILE A 211 7.25 19.76 13.46
N PRO A 212 7.57 18.59 12.88
CA PRO A 212 8.54 18.50 11.79
C PRO A 212 8.08 19.31 10.56
N LEU A 213 9.02 19.99 9.89
CA LEU A 213 8.71 20.80 8.70
C LEU A 213 8.15 19.99 7.53
N THR A 214 8.42 18.69 7.48
CA THR A 214 7.79 17.77 6.51
C THR A 214 6.26 17.68 6.69
N LYS A 215 5.71 18.15 7.81
CA LYS A 215 4.25 18.26 8.04
C LYS A 215 3.64 19.59 7.56
N SER A 216 4.38 20.39 6.80
CA SER A 216 3.86 21.61 6.18
C SER A 216 2.85 21.28 5.08
N THR A 217 1.93 22.20 4.80
CA THR A 217 0.93 22.05 3.73
C THR A 217 1.53 22.26 2.34
N ASN A 218 2.48 23.18 2.22
CA ASN A 218 3.19 23.49 0.98
C ASN A 218 4.63 23.90 1.30
N LEU A 219 5.46 23.97 0.24
CA LEU A 219 6.80 24.54 0.31
C LEU A 219 6.79 25.89 -0.41
N GLY A 220 7.54 26.84 0.14
CA GLY A 220 7.90 28.06 -0.59
C GLY A 220 8.83 27.73 -1.76
N SER A 221 8.93 28.66 -2.72
CA SER A 221 9.91 28.54 -3.81
C SER A 221 11.33 28.54 -3.26
N GLY A 222 12.14 27.57 -3.66
CA GLY A 222 13.53 27.40 -3.23
C GLY A 222 14.28 26.40 -4.10
#